data_AF-A0A5S6R9W5-F1
#
_entry.id   AF-A0A5S6R9W5-F1
#
_cell.length_a   1.000
_cell.length_b   1.000
_cell.length_c   1.000
_cell.angle_alpha   90.00
_cell.angle_beta   90.00
_cell.angle_gamma   90.00
#
_symmetry.space_group_name_H-M   'P 1'
#
loop_
_entity.id
_entity.type
_entity.pdbx_description
1 polymer ?
#
loop_
_entity_poly.entity_id
_entity_poly.type
_entity_poly.pdbx_seq_one_letter_code
_entity_poly.pdbx_strand_id
1 'polypeptide(L)'
;MDESTENLSCHSGSPSSSHDGTSTSTIEGEPKPSSGDLAKISREHKQEQESMEDLEDLLGMDEDTISNKVSYYFHQLYVQDHLDDDDDDDWLECDGPQQLTELHEQLAFYRIIGYELSNGRKLDELDIAKLKEKYPPSILYEKGYFQYYEDSLEWYFDPERFQPAALDNYQRLVLCDNGLYMDWDQYHSNYSTYESDLAYVKFCEELAHKTKWFQDYLVLIAVEDKITMGQWDKVKNTVYLQAMKIALRIRVVSLMQVMTAFQEYIWSMRFDCCNYKDFDGVYFEVWKRVAKQKMEFTDALSELYREDMFPLRNVDIKDELRSTRGRFRSMKENYDLYVACIDETVPEKEARQLIKDAIIEMIPKPQTYLDYARNKIKIAEDIGLITKSRGPEPRT
;
A
#
# COMPACT_ATOMS: atom_id res chain seq x y z
N MET A 1 -15.65 -40.49 13.94
CA MET A 1 -14.44 -39.64 14.00
C MET A 1 -14.93 -38.23 13.72
N ASP A 2 -15.65 -37.59 14.64
CA ASP A 2 -15.34 -37.34 16.08
C ASP A 2 -14.16 -36.34 16.16
N GLU A 3 -14.26 -35.22 16.88
CA GLU A 3 -15.14 -34.97 18.05
C GLU A 3 -15.77 -33.56 18.06
N SER A 4 -16.86 -33.42 18.82
CA SER A 4 -17.48 -32.16 19.26
C SER A 4 -16.84 -31.70 20.60
N THR A 5 -17.18 -30.57 21.24
CA THR A 5 -18.20 -29.53 20.98
C THR A 5 -17.53 -28.12 21.08
N GLU A 6 -17.93 -27.04 21.78
CA GLU A 6 -19.09 -26.67 22.63
C GLU A 6 -19.32 -25.14 22.52
N ASN A 7 -20.48 -24.65 23.00
CA ASN A 7 -20.81 -23.21 23.11
C ASN A 7 -21.01 -22.83 24.58
N LEU A 8 -20.57 -21.62 24.98
CA LEU A 8 -21.01 -21.00 26.23
C LEU A 8 -21.48 -19.55 26.01
N SER A 9 -22.76 -19.34 26.26
CA SER A 9 -23.42 -18.04 26.38
C SER A 9 -24.13 -17.98 27.73
N CYS A 10 -24.04 -16.85 28.44
CA CYS A 10 -24.64 -16.67 29.76
C CYS A 10 -25.34 -15.30 29.87
N HIS A 11 -26.65 -15.27 29.69
CA HIS A 11 -27.51 -14.14 30.08
C HIS A 11 -28.15 -14.40 31.45
N SER A 12 -27.92 -13.50 32.41
CA SER A 12 -28.80 -13.19 33.55
C SER A 12 -28.16 -12.04 34.37
N GLY A 13 -28.90 -11.16 35.06
CA GLY A 13 -30.34 -10.93 35.08
C GLY A 13 -30.68 -9.88 36.14
N SER A 14 -31.47 -8.85 35.80
CA SER A 14 -31.81 -7.76 36.73
C SER A 14 -32.81 -8.19 37.82
N PRO A 15 -32.79 -7.53 38.98
CA PRO A 15 -33.99 -6.77 39.36
C PRO A 15 -33.69 -5.39 39.97
N SER A 16 -34.71 -4.54 40.03
CA SER A 16 -34.62 -3.15 40.53
C SER A 16 -34.76 -3.04 42.05
N SER A 17 -34.22 -1.94 42.60
CA SER A 17 -34.90 -1.16 43.63
C SER A 17 -34.47 0.31 43.53
N SER A 18 -35.29 1.22 44.07
CA SER A 18 -35.18 2.67 43.91
C SER A 18 -34.59 3.37 45.13
N HIS A 19 -33.94 4.53 44.93
CA HIS A 19 -34.40 5.76 45.57
C HIS A 19 -33.82 7.04 44.93
N ASP A 20 -34.45 8.16 45.27
CA ASP A 20 -34.38 9.45 44.60
C ASP A 20 -33.17 10.30 45.01
N GLY A 21 -32.75 11.20 44.11
CA GLY A 21 -31.60 12.09 44.32
C GLY A 21 -31.58 13.26 43.35
N THR A 22 -32.64 14.08 43.33
CA THR A 22 -32.78 15.20 42.39
C THR A 22 -31.69 16.25 42.55
N SER A 23 -31.02 16.61 41.44
CA SER A 23 -30.34 17.90 41.29
C SER A 23 -30.31 18.30 39.82
N THR A 24 -31.11 19.30 39.46
CA THR A 24 -31.19 19.87 38.11
C THR A 24 -30.03 20.82 37.86
N SER A 25 -29.31 20.66 36.74
CA SER A 25 -28.39 21.66 36.22
C SER A 25 -28.58 21.78 34.71
N THR A 26 -29.21 22.85 34.28
CA THR A 26 -29.32 23.20 32.86
C THR A 26 -27.96 23.71 32.37
N ILE A 27 -27.41 23.09 31.33
CA ILE A 27 -26.29 23.64 30.56
C ILE A 27 -26.79 23.83 29.13
N GLU A 28 -26.41 24.95 28.53
CA GLU A 28 -26.92 25.44 27.25
C GLU A 28 -26.23 24.73 26.07
N GLY A 29 -26.85 24.80 24.88
CA GLY A 29 -26.47 23.97 23.74
C GLY A 29 -25.04 24.22 23.24
N GLU A 30 -24.29 23.13 23.04
CA GLU A 30 -22.93 23.19 22.50
C GLU A 30 -22.91 23.73 21.05
N PRO A 31 -21.91 24.55 20.67
CA PRO A 31 -21.80 25.08 19.33
C PRO A 31 -21.38 24.00 18.34
N LYS A 32 -22.08 23.93 17.21
CA LYS A 32 -21.70 23.08 16.06
C LYS A 32 -20.29 23.52 15.58
N PRO A 33 -19.32 22.61 15.41
CA PRO A 33 -17.95 22.98 15.05
C PRO A 33 -17.90 23.74 13.71
N SER A 34 -17.10 24.79 13.67
CA SER A 34 -17.01 25.70 12.52
C SER A 34 -15.99 25.21 11.50
N SER A 35 -16.21 25.51 10.22
CA SER A 35 -15.28 25.16 9.13
C SER A 35 -13.88 25.79 9.29
N GLY A 36 -13.74 26.82 10.14
CA GLY A 36 -12.49 27.54 10.35
C GLY A 36 -11.38 26.75 11.06
N ASP A 37 -11.71 25.70 11.82
CA ASP A 37 -10.69 24.91 12.52
C ASP A 37 -9.93 23.97 11.57
N LEU A 38 -10.56 23.55 10.46
CA LEU A 38 -9.95 22.67 9.44
C LEU A 38 -8.87 23.40 8.62
N ALA A 39 -9.07 24.67 8.29
CA ALA A 39 -8.14 25.44 7.44
C ALA A 39 -6.79 25.78 8.11
N LYS A 40 -6.70 25.62 9.44
CA LYS A 40 -5.59 26.18 10.23
C LYS A 40 -4.29 25.35 10.18
N ILE A 41 -4.36 24.11 9.68
CA ILE A 41 -3.31 23.09 9.87
C ILE A 41 -2.23 23.10 8.77
N SER A 42 -2.52 23.65 7.58
CA SER A 42 -1.77 23.34 6.35
C SER A 42 -0.58 24.27 6.00
N ARG A 43 -0.21 25.27 6.83
CA ARG A 43 0.64 26.40 6.40
C ARG A 43 2.14 26.25 6.70
N GLU A 44 2.92 25.81 5.71
CA GLU A 44 4.38 25.91 5.70
C GLU A 44 4.95 26.45 4.37
N HIS A 45 5.28 25.59 3.39
CA HIS A 45 6.26 25.91 2.34
C HIS A 45 5.69 26.58 1.08
N LYS A 46 6.54 27.39 0.42
CA LYS A 46 6.17 28.27 -0.70
C LYS A 46 5.70 27.59 -1.99
N GLN A 47 5.93 26.29 -2.17
CA GLN A 47 5.37 25.52 -3.29
C GLN A 47 4.09 24.77 -2.89
N GLU A 48 3.87 24.57 -1.59
CA GLU A 48 2.60 24.09 -1.05
C GLU A 48 1.52 25.18 -1.16
N GLN A 49 1.91 26.46 -1.24
CA GLN A 49 1.00 27.61 -1.18
C GLN A 49 -0.07 27.63 -2.30
N GLU A 50 0.27 27.28 -3.54
CA GLU A 50 -0.74 27.09 -4.61
C GLU A 50 -1.66 25.89 -4.32
N SER A 51 -1.10 24.76 -3.87
CA SER A 51 -1.90 23.57 -3.50
C SER A 51 -2.75 23.76 -2.24
N MET A 52 -2.50 24.82 -1.48
CA MET A 52 -3.12 25.13 -0.19
C MET A 52 -4.31 26.08 -0.35
N GLU A 53 -4.25 27.03 -1.29
CA GLU A 53 -5.45 27.74 -1.75
C GLU A 53 -6.42 26.73 -2.41
N ASP A 54 -5.90 25.82 -3.25
CA ASP A 54 -6.65 24.68 -3.80
C ASP A 54 -7.27 23.80 -2.68
N LEU A 55 -6.55 23.57 -1.56
CA LEU A 55 -7.00 22.75 -0.43
C LEU A 55 -8.03 23.45 0.47
N GLU A 56 -7.86 24.74 0.77
CA GLU A 56 -8.84 25.53 1.54
C GLU A 56 -10.18 25.57 0.77
N ASP A 57 -10.17 25.74 -0.56
CA ASP A 57 -11.36 25.63 -1.42
C ASP A 57 -11.95 24.19 -1.45
N LEU A 58 -11.10 23.16 -1.51
CA LEU A 58 -11.54 21.75 -1.50
C LEU A 58 -12.26 21.36 -0.20
N LEU A 59 -11.68 21.70 0.95
CA LEU A 59 -12.26 21.44 2.26
C LEU A 59 -13.43 22.40 2.57
N GLY A 60 -13.49 23.56 1.91
CA GLY A 60 -14.60 24.52 1.99
C GLY A 60 -15.89 24.06 1.31
N MET A 61 -15.82 23.25 0.26
CA MET A 61 -17.00 22.77 -0.48
C MET A 61 -17.97 21.94 0.40
N ASP A 62 -19.27 22.09 0.13
CA ASP A 62 -20.30 21.22 0.69
C ASP A 62 -20.31 19.83 0.05
N GLU A 63 -20.99 18.89 0.70
CA GLU A 63 -21.01 17.47 0.31
C GLU A 63 -21.72 17.23 -1.03
N ASP A 64 -22.80 17.97 -1.32
CA ASP A 64 -23.51 17.90 -2.60
C ASP A 64 -22.62 18.40 -3.73
N THR A 65 -21.90 19.51 -3.56
CA THR A 65 -20.94 20.04 -4.55
C THR A 65 -19.79 19.06 -4.81
N ILE A 66 -19.26 18.39 -3.79
CA ILE A 66 -18.23 17.35 -3.96
C ILE A 66 -18.81 16.16 -4.71
N SER A 67 -19.96 15.65 -4.30
CA SER A 67 -20.66 14.50 -4.91
C SER A 67 -20.98 14.75 -6.40
N ASN A 68 -21.51 15.92 -6.73
CA ASN A 68 -21.78 16.33 -8.12
C ASN A 68 -20.51 16.39 -8.97
N LYS A 69 -19.39 16.89 -8.43
CA LYS A 69 -18.10 16.93 -9.15
C LYS A 69 -17.48 15.54 -9.32
N VAL A 70 -17.59 14.66 -8.32
CA VAL A 70 -17.17 13.25 -8.42
C VAL A 70 -17.99 12.54 -9.51
N SER A 71 -19.32 12.68 -9.51
CA SER A 71 -20.21 12.10 -10.52
C SER A 71 -19.88 12.58 -11.94
N TYR A 72 -19.63 13.89 -12.11
CA TYR A 72 -19.22 14.48 -13.38
C TYR A 72 -17.89 13.89 -13.91
N TYR A 73 -16.86 13.81 -13.07
CA TYR A 73 -15.56 13.26 -13.50
C TYR A 73 -15.59 11.74 -13.69
N PHE A 74 -16.35 11.01 -12.87
CA PHE A 74 -16.61 9.58 -13.05
C PHE A 74 -17.24 9.31 -14.42
N HIS A 75 -18.24 10.10 -14.83
CA HIS A 75 -18.84 9.97 -16.15
C HIS A 75 -17.86 10.32 -17.29
N GLN A 76 -16.96 11.29 -17.09
CA GLN A 76 -15.92 11.60 -18.09
C GLN A 76 -14.93 10.46 -18.27
N LEU A 77 -14.43 9.86 -17.19
CA LEU A 77 -13.55 8.68 -17.27
C LEU A 77 -14.31 7.48 -17.85
N TYR A 78 -15.54 7.22 -17.41
CA TYR A 78 -16.36 6.14 -17.95
C TYR A 78 -16.54 6.27 -19.48
N VAL A 79 -16.87 7.46 -19.97
CA VAL A 79 -16.96 7.70 -21.42
C VAL A 79 -15.60 7.50 -22.08
N GLN A 80 -14.50 7.97 -21.49
CA GLN A 80 -13.16 7.85 -22.07
C GLN A 80 -12.70 6.39 -22.19
N ASP A 81 -12.94 5.56 -21.17
CA ASP A 81 -12.59 4.14 -21.15
C ASP A 81 -13.28 3.35 -22.28
N HIS A 82 -14.50 3.74 -22.67
CA HIS A 82 -15.31 3.06 -23.69
C HIS A 82 -15.27 3.75 -25.07
N LEU A 83 -14.24 4.57 -25.37
CA LEU A 83 -14.06 5.16 -26.72
C LEU A 83 -13.36 4.22 -27.70
N ASP A 84 -12.58 3.25 -27.19
CA ASP A 84 -11.72 2.36 -27.97
C ASP A 84 -12.18 0.88 -27.90
N ASP A 85 -13.41 0.65 -27.41
CA ASP A 85 -14.00 -0.66 -27.02
C ASP A 85 -14.65 -1.43 -28.22
N ASP A 86 -14.18 -1.17 -29.45
CA ASP A 86 -14.84 -1.57 -30.72
C ASP A 86 -14.14 -2.75 -31.45
N ASP A 87 -12.99 -3.25 -30.94
CA ASP A 87 -12.14 -4.25 -31.59
C ASP A 87 -12.30 -5.68 -31.01
N ASP A 88 -13.24 -6.46 -31.56
CA ASP A 88 -13.38 -7.92 -31.33
C ASP A 88 -12.13 -8.75 -31.79
N ASP A 89 -11.21 -8.16 -32.58
CA ASP A 89 -10.06 -8.83 -33.22
C ASP A 89 -8.86 -9.07 -32.28
N ASP A 90 -8.80 -8.42 -31.11
CA ASP A 90 -7.63 -8.43 -30.21
C ASP A 90 -7.36 -9.81 -29.57
N TRP A 91 -8.34 -10.72 -29.59
CA TRP A 91 -8.24 -12.08 -29.04
C TRP A 91 -7.87 -13.16 -30.08
N LEU A 92 -7.39 -12.77 -31.26
CA LEU A 92 -6.85 -13.71 -32.25
C LEU A 92 -5.72 -14.58 -31.65
N GLU A 93 -5.88 -15.90 -31.74
CA GLU A 93 -4.84 -16.88 -31.40
C GLU A 93 -3.66 -16.78 -32.38
N CYS A 94 -2.44 -17.05 -31.91
CA CYS A 94 -1.26 -17.10 -32.78
C CYS A 94 -1.43 -18.13 -33.93
N ASP A 95 -1.32 -17.68 -35.19
CA ASP A 95 -1.62 -18.42 -36.44
C ASP A 95 -0.82 -19.74 -36.66
N GLY A 96 0.07 -20.13 -35.74
CA GLY A 96 0.53 -21.50 -35.67
C GLY A 96 1.83 -21.73 -34.91
N PRO A 97 2.33 -22.98 -34.90
CA PRO A 97 3.50 -23.40 -34.11
C PRO A 97 4.79 -22.62 -34.39
N GLN A 98 4.90 -21.92 -35.53
CA GLN A 98 6.05 -21.08 -35.86
C GLN A 98 6.10 -19.81 -35.00
N GLN A 99 4.99 -19.08 -34.87
CA GLN A 99 4.92 -17.87 -34.03
C GLN A 99 5.20 -18.21 -32.56
N LEU A 100 4.62 -19.31 -32.06
CA LEU A 100 4.87 -19.81 -30.70
C LEU A 100 6.35 -20.23 -30.49
N THR A 101 7.00 -20.79 -31.52
CA THR A 101 8.44 -21.10 -31.48
C THR A 101 9.29 -19.83 -31.41
N GLU A 102 9.00 -18.84 -32.25
CA GLU A 102 9.71 -17.54 -32.26
C GLU A 102 9.53 -16.78 -30.94
N LEU A 103 8.34 -16.84 -30.33
CA LEU A 103 8.06 -16.32 -28.99
C LEU A 103 8.91 -17.05 -27.93
N HIS A 104 8.90 -18.38 -27.92
CA HIS A 104 9.72 -19.16 -26.99
C HIS A 104 11.22 -18.86 -27.12
N GLU A 105 11.74 -18.72 -28.35
CA GLU A 105 13.12 -18.31 -28.60
C GLU A 105 13.42 -16.89 -28.08
N GLN A 106 12.50 -15.93 -28.26
CA GLN A 106 12.68 -14.58 -27.73
C GLN A 106 12.70 -14.56 -26.19
N LEU A 107 11.72 -15.21 -25.55
CA LEU A 107 11.58 -15.24 -24.09
C LEU A 107 12.72 -15.99 -23.40
N ALA A 108 13.35 -16.97 -24.07
CA ALA A 108 14.53 -17.67 -23.56
C ALA A 108 15.69 -16.72 -23.21
N PHE A 109 15.88 -15.63 -23.98
CA PHE A 109 16.94 -14.66 -23.68
C PHE A 109 16.69 -13.90 -22.38
N TYR A 110 15.45 -13.47 -22.13
CA TYR A 110 15.10 -12.79 -20.87
C TYR A 110 15.23 -13.74 -19.66
N ARG A 111 14.86 -15.03 -19.80
CA ARG A 111 15.09 -16.06 -18.76
C ARG A 111 16.58 -16.21 -18.43
N ILE A 112 17.44 -16.28 -19.44
CA ILE A 112 18.90 -16.37 -19.26
C ILE A 112 19.44 -15.12 -18.55
N ILE A 113 18.99 -13.91 -18.93
CA ILE A 113 19.41 -12.66 -18.30
C ILE A 113 18.97 -12.63 -16.84
N GLY A 114 17.70 -12.92 -16.55
CA GLY A 114 17.17 -13.02 -15.18
C GLY A 114 17.96 -13.96 -14.29
N TYR A 115 18.24 -15.17 -14.78
CA TYR A 115 18.99 -16.19 -14.05
C TYR A 115 20.45 -15.79 -13.78
N GLU A 116 21.14 -15.19 -14.77
CA GLU A 116 22.52 -14.76 -14.58
C GLU A 116 22.59 -13.53 -13.64
N LEU A 117 21.56 -12.66 -13.64
CA LEU A 117 21.42 -11.56 -12.66
C LEU A 117 21.11 -12.07 -11.24
N SER A 118 20.22 -13.04 -11.06
CA SER A 118 19.94 -13.62 -9.72
C SER A 118 21.14 -14.37 -9.14
N ASN A 119 22.01 -14.92 -10.00
CA ASN A 119 23.32 -15.45 -9.64
C ASN A 119 24.43 -14.37 -9.50
N GLY A 120 24.07 -13.08 -9.50
CA GLY A 120 24.96 -11.97 -9.16
C GLY A 120 25.90 -11.49 -10.27
N ARG A 121 25.64 -11.80 -11.54
CA ARG A 121 26.38 -11.20 -12.66
C ARG A 121 26.00 -9.74 -12.89
N LYS A 122 26.83 -9.05 -13.68
CA LYS A 122 26.60 -7.67 -14.10
C LYS A 122 25.88 -7.61 -15.44
N LEU A 123 24.91 -6.71 -15.54
CA LEU A 123 24.13 -6.45 -16.76
C LEU A 123 25.01 -6.10 -17.97
N ASP A 124 26.16 -5.46 -17.76
CA ASP A 124 27.14 -5.11 -18.82
C ASP A 124 27.67 -6.32 -19.62
N GLU A 125 27.59 -7.53 -19.05
CA GLU A 125 27.97 -8.79 -19.72
C GLU A 125 26.81 -9.42 -20.52
N LEU A 126 25.57 -9.02 -20.24
CA LEU A 126 24.33 -9.72 -20.61
C LEU A 126 23.63 -9.06 -21.82
N ASP A 127 24.34 -9.10 -22.94
CA ASP A 127 23.89 -8.56 -24.22
C ASP A 127 23.15 -9.62 -25.06
N ILE A 128 21.88 -9.35 -25.42
CA ILE A 128 21.03 -10.25 -26.21
C ILE A 128 21.67 -10.64 -27.55
N ALA A 129 22.46 -9.77 -28.18
CA ALA A 129 23.16 -10.12 -29.43
C ALA A 129 24.22 -11.21 -29.18
N LYS A 130 25.02 -11.08 -28.11
CA LYS A 130 26.02 -12.09 -27.70
C LYS A 130 25.35 -13.38 -27.23
N LEU A 131 24.19 -13.30 -26.59
CA LEU A 131 23.40 -14.47 -26.20
C LEU A 131 22.86 -15.21 -27.44
N LYS A 132 22.42 -14.50 -28.48
CA LYS A 132 22.01 -15.12 -29.76
C LYS A 132 23.15 -15.83 -30.50
N GLU A 133 24.38 -15.32 -30.41
CA GLU A 133 25.57 -16.02 -30.91
C GLU A 133 25.91 -17.28 -30.09
N LYS A 134 25.78 -17.20 -28.76
CA LYS A 134 26.08 -18.29 -27.81
C LYS A 134 25.02 -19.39 -27.81
N TYR A 135 23.76 -19.04 -28.06
CA TYR A 135 22.60 -19.91 -28.00
C TYR A 135 21.74 -19.77 -29.29
N PRO A 136 22.16 -20.37 -30.41
CA PRO A 136 21.34 -20.48 -31.61
C PRO A 136 20.07 -21.34 -31.36
N PRO A 137 19.04 -21.21 -32.21
CA PRO A 137 17.72 -21.87 -32.04
C PRO A 137 17.74 -23.34 -31.63
N SER A 138 18.62 -24.15 -32.23
CA SER A 138 18.74 -25.58 -31.89
C SER A 138 19.16 -25.81 -30.43
N ILE A 139 20.03 -24.95 -29.88
CA ILE A 139 20.47 -25.03 -28.48
C ILE A 139 19.40 -24.48 -27.54
N LEU A 140 18.62 -23.47 -27.96
CA LEU A 140 17.44 -23.02 -27.21
C LEU A 140 16.42 -24.16 -27.04
N TYR A 141 16.11 -24.86 -28.14
CA TYR A 141 15.22 -26.02 -28.16
C TYR A 141 15.76 -27.19 -27.31
N GLU A 142 17.04 -27.56 -27.46
CA GLU A 142 17.71 -28.58 -26.64
C GLU A 142 17.75 -28.24 -25.13
N LYS A 143 17.54 -26.98 -24.77
CA LYS A 143 17.48 -26.48 -23.37
C LYS A 143 16.06 -26.15 -22.91
N GLY A 144 15.03 -26.56 -23.65
CA GLY A 144 13.62 -26.29 -23.28
C GLY A 144 13.36 -24.80 -23.10
N TYR A 145 13.97 -23.96 -23.95
CA TYR A 145 13.91 -22.50 -23.90
C TYR A 145 14.26 -21.88 -22.53
N PHE A 146 15.05 -22.61 -21.73
CA PHE A 146 15.45 -22.25 -20.38
C PHE A 146 14.29 -21.99 -19.39
N GLN A 147 13.10 -22.58 -19.63
CA GLN A 147 11.93 -22.41 -18.75
C GLN A 147 12.23 -22.75 -17.29
N TYR A 148 13.03 -23.79 -17.03
CA TYR A 148 13.47 -24.21 -15.68
C TYR A 148 14.35 -23.18 -14.93
N TYR A 149 14.66 -22.02 -15.52
CA TYR A 149 15.22 -20.89 -14.79
C TYR A 149 14.16 -20.11 -14.01
N GLU A 150 12.90 -20.11 -14.47
CA GLU A 150 11.76 -19.41 -13.83
C GLU A 150 11.50 -19.98 -12.41
N ASP A 151 11.77 -21.28 -12.19
CA ASP A 151 11.78 -21.96 -10.88
C ASP A 151 12.64 -21.28 -9.80
N SER A 152 13.53 -20.36 -10.18
CA SER A 152 14.48 -19.66 -9.31
C SER A 152 14.35 -18.13 -9.34
N LEU A 153 13.26 -17.61 -9.91
CA LEU A 153 13.00 -16.19 -10.09
C LEU A 153 11.71 -15.76 -9.39
N GLU A 154 11.61 -14.47 -9.06
CA GLU A 154 10.39 -13.85 -8.49
C GLU A 154 9.31 -13.57 -9.54
N TRP A 155 9.50 -14.08 -10.77
CA TRP A 155 8.67 -13.83 -11.94
C TRP A 155 8.83 -14.95 -12.98
N TYR A 156 7.84 -15.06 -13.87
CA TYR A 156 7.82 -16.01 -14.99
C TYR A 156 7.10 -15.38 -16.19
N PHE A 157 7.26 -15.98 -17.38
CA PHE A 157 6.38 -15.70 -18.51
C PHE A 157 5.21 -16.70 -18.52
N ASP A 158 4.01 -16.18 -18.35
CA ASP A 158 2.79 -16.96 -18.11
C ASP A 158 2.32 -17.74 -19.36
N PRO A 159 2.33 -19.09 -19.34
CA PRO A 159 1.96 -19.91 -20.49
C PRO A 159 0.54 -19.67 -21.01
N GLU A 160 -0.41 -19.26 -20.17
CA GLU A 160 -1.79 -18.99 -20.62
C GLU A 160 -1.84 -17.76 -21.54
N ARG A 161 -0.86 -16.85 -21.42
CA ARG A 161 -0.72 -15.61 -22.21
C ARG A 161 0.06 -15.81 -23.51
N PHE A 162 0.43 -17.05 -23.85
CA PHE A 162 1.18 -17.33 -25.09
C PHE A 162 0.27 -17.54 -26.31
N GLN A 163 -1.04 -17.72 -26.12
CA GLN A 163 -1.99 -17.87 -27.24
C GLN A 163 -2.43 -16.54 -27.86
N PRO A 164 -2.86 -15.50 -27.10
CA PRO A 164 -3.34 -14.27 -27.71
C PRO A 164 -2.19 -13.52 -28.39
N ALA A 165 -2.35 -13.23 -29.68
CA ALA A 165 -1.30 -12.62 -30.49
C ALA A 165 -1.08 -11.13 -30.16
N ALA A 166 -2.15 -10.41 -29.79
CA ALA A 166 -2.10 -8.98 -29.48
C ALA A 166 -1.27 -8.63 -28.22
N LEU A 167 -1.13 -9.57 -27.27
CA LEU A 167 -0.37 -9.32 -26.05
C LEU A 167 1.11 -9.08 -26.37
N ASP A 168 1.72 -8.13 -25.67
CA ASP A 168 3.17 -7.91 -25.68
C ASP A 168 3.90 -8.80 -24.65
N ASN A 169 5.24 -8.76 -24.65
CA ASN A 169 6.04 -9.58 -23.74
C ASN A 169 6.10 -9.04 -22.28
N TYR A 170 5.68 -7.80 -22.04
CA TYR A 170 5.46 -7.24 -20.71
C TYR A 170 4.10 -7.71 -20.15
N GLN A 171 3.06 -7.82 -20.96
CA GLN A 171 1.77 -8.41 -20.56
C GLN A 171 1.89 -9.91 -20.25
N ARG A 172 2.80 -10.62 -20.95
CA ARG A 172 3.19 -12.00 -20.66
C ARG A 172 4.06 -12.17 -19.40
N LEU A 173 4.74 -11.11 -18.95
CA LEU A 173 5.53 -11.12 -17.71
C LEU A 173 4.61 -11.05 -16.49
N VAL A 174 4.76 -11.99 -15.56
CA VAL A 174 3.95 -12.12 -14.34
C VAL A 174 4.85 -12.32 -13.14
N LEU A 175 4.47 -11.74 -11.99
CA LEU A 175 5.19 -11.95 -10.73
C LEU A 175 4.64 -13.18 -9.99
N CYS A 176 5.53 -13.96 -9.40
CA CYS A 176 5.16 -15.08 -8.54
C CYS A 176 4.40 -14.57 -7.31
N ASP A 177 3.42 -15.34 -6.82
CA ASP A 177 2.85 -15.04 -5.50
C ASP A 177 3.93 -15.21 -4.42
N ASN A 178 4.02 -14.22 -3.54
CA ASN A 178 4.90 -14.18 -2.38
C ASN A 178 4.12 -14.30 -1.05
N GLY A 179 2.78 -14.43 -1.11
CA GLY A 179 1.89 -14.46 0.05
C GLY A 179 1.71 -13.11 0.74
N LEU A 180 2.19 -12.01 0.13
CA LEU A 180 2.09 -10.65 0.67
C LEU A 180 1.13 -9.75 -0.12
N TYR A 181 0.81 -10.06 -1.38
CA TYR A 181 -0.13 -9.26 -2.17
C TYR A 181 -1.55 -9.30 -1.58
N MET A 182 -2.22 -8.15 -1.54
CA MET A 182 -3.55 -8.01 -0.93
C MET A 182 -4.65 -8.69 -1.75
N ASP A 183 -4.52 -8.68 -3.08
CA ASP A 183 -5.42 -9.34 -4.04
C ASP A 183 -4.60 -9.91 -5.21
N TRP A 184 -3.83 -10.97 -4.94
CA TRP A 184 -2.95 -11.57 -5.95
C TRP A 184 -3.73 -12.03 -7.18
N ASP A 185 -4.92 -12.63 -7.01
CA ASP A 185 -5.76 -13.10 -8.12
C ASP A 185 -6.11 -11.97 -9.09
N GLN A 186 -6.54 -10.80 -8.57
CA GLN A 186 -6.82 -9.62 -9.39
C GLN A 186 -5.54 -9.03 -10.00
N TYR A 187 -4.44 -8.94 -9.24
CA TYR A 187 -3.18 -8.34 -9.72
C TYR A 187 -2.53 -9.19 -10.82
N HIS A 188 -2.59 -10.51 -10.68
CA HIS A 188 -2.20 -11.48 -11.68
C HIS A 188 -3.08 -11.34 -12.94
N SER A 189 -4.41 -11.34 -12.77
CA SER A 189 -5.37 -11.27 -13.90
C SER A 189 -5.36 -9.95 -14.67
N ASN A 190 -4.67 -8.91 -14.19
CA ASN A 190 -4.51 -7.66 -14.92
C ASN A 190 -3.53 -7.82 -16.11
N TYR A 191 -4.05 -7.77 -17.33
CA TYR A 191 -3.28 -7.79 -18.59
C TYR A 191 -2.61 -6.43 -18.91
N SER A 192 -2.11 -5.72 -17.90
CA SER A 192 -1.60 -4.35 -18.05
C SER A 192 -0.36 -4.27 -18.94
N THR A 193 -0.41 -3.36 -19.92
CA THR A 193 0.74 -2.91 -20.72
C THR A 193 1.73 -2.12 -19.87
N TYR A 194 2.94 -1.93 -20.37
CA TYR A 194 3.96 -1.12 -19.70
C TYR A 194 3.50 0.33 -19.49
N GLU A 195 2.84 0.91 -20.49
CA GLU A 195 2.29 2.27 -20.47
C GLU A 195 1.20 2.43 -19.40
N SER A 196 0.35 1.40 -19.22
CA SER A 196 -0.71 1.40 -18.21
C SER A 196 -0.13 1.32 -16.80
N ASP A 197 0.80 0.40 -16.54
CA ASP A 197 1.47 0.29 -15.24
C ASP A 197 2.28 1.55 -14.91
N LEU A 198 3.00 2.13 -15.88
CA LEU A 198 3.76 3.37 -15.70
C LEU A 198 2.83 4.57 -15.41
N ALA A 199 1.66 4.62 -16.07
CA ALA A 199 0.64 5.63 -15.80
C ALA A 199 0.01 5.45 -14.40
N TYR A 200 -0.25 4.20 -13.98
CA TYR A 200 -0.77 3.84 -12.66
C TYR A 200 0.20 4.25 -11.54
N VAL A 201 1.49 3.89 -11.65
CA VAL A 201 2.52 4.27 -10.66
C VAL A 201 2.58 5.79 -10.49
N LYS A 202 2.62 6.52 -11.61
CA LYS A 202 2.62 7.99 -11.65
C LYS A 202 1.35 8.61 -11.05
N PHE A 203 0.18 8.00 -11.30
CA PHE A 203 -1.09 8.41 -10.72
C PHE A 203 -1.07 8.30 -9.19
N CYS A 204 -0.64 7.15 -8.67
CA CYS A 204 -0.55 6.89 -7.24
C CYS A 204 0.47 7.81 -6.54
N GLU A 205 1.60 8.10 -7.18
CA GLU A 205 2.60 9.04 -6.67
C GLU A 205 2.08 10.49 -6.63
N GLU A 206 1.36 10.94 -7.65
CA GLU A 206 0.73 12.28 -7.62
C GLU A 206 -0.39 12.35 -6.57
N LEU A 207 -1.21 11.29 -6.43
CA LEU A 207 -2.26 11.22 -5.41
C LEU A 207 -1.63 11.30 -4.00
N ALA A 208 -0.63 10.47 -3.71
CA ALA A 208 0.08 10.47 -2.45
C ALA A 208 0.70 11.83 -2.12
N HIS A 209 1.31 12.50 -3.11
CA HIS A 209 1.85 13.86 -2.95
C HIS A 209 0.75 14.88 -2.63
N LYS A 210 -0.33 14.91 -3.43
CA LYS A 210 -1.41 15.91 -3.29
C LYS A 210 -2.31 15.70 -2.07
N THR A 211 -2.35 14.51 -1.51
CA THR A 211 -3.17 14.20 -0.32
C THR A 211 -2.36 13.81 0.91
N LYS A 212 -1.08 14.18 0.97
CA LYS A 212 -0.22 14.05 2.17
C LYS A 212 -0.88 14.57 3.46
N TRP A 213 -1.57 15.71 3.40
CA TRP A 213 -2.33 16.32 4.51
C TRP A 213 -3.41 15.41 5.12
N PHE A 214 -3.90 14.42 4.35
CA PHE A 214 -4.90 13.47 4.82
C PHE A 214 -4.33 12.49 5.85
N GLN A 215 -3.00 12.30 5.90
CA GLN A 215 -2.37 11.48 6.94
C GLN A 215 -2.55 12.11 8.33
N ASP A 216 -2.39 13.44 8.44
CA ASP A 216 -2.59 14.14 9.71
C ASP A 216 -4.08 14.18 10.09
N TYR A 217 -4.98 14.25 9.12
CA TYR A 217 -6.43 14.12 9.34
C TYR A 217 -6.82 12.72 9.88
N LEU A 218 -6.20 11.65 9.39
CA LEU A 218 -6.40 10.29 9.93
C LEU A 218 -5.99 10.18 11.41
N VAL A 219 -4.92 10.85 11.83
CA VAL A 219 -4.50 10.89 13.24
C VAL A 219 -5.56 11.60 14.11
N LEU A 220 -6.13 12.71 13.64
CA LEU A 220 -7.20 13.41 14.36
C LEU A 220 -8.45 12.52 14.57
N ILE A 221 -8.81 11.69 13.58
CA ILE A 221 -9.91 10.72 13.70
C ILE A 221 -9.61 9.70 14.81
N ALA A 222 -8.39 9.14 14.79
CA ALA A 222 -7.99 8.08 15.71
C ALA A 222 -7.74 8.55 17.15
N VAL A 223 -7.25 9.77 17.36
CA VAL A 223 -7.00 10.32 18.70
C VAL A 223 -8.26 10.85 19.36
N GLU A 224 -9.12 11.57 18.63
CA GLU A 224 -10.07 12.48 19.28
C GLU A 224 -11.49 11.93 19.49
N ASP A 225 -11.94 10.94 18.71
CA ASP A 225 -13.35 10.49 18.62
C ASP A 225 -14.36 11.62 18.27
N LYS A 226 -13.87 12.81 17.91
CA LYS A 226 -14.66 14.02 17.60
C LYS A 226 -15.15 14.09 16.15
N ILE A 227 -14.59 13.29 15.25
CA ILE A 227 -14.87 13.37 13.81
C ILE A 227 -16.04 12.47 13.48
N THR A 228 -17.20 13.08 13.25
CA THR A 228 -18.43 12.39 12.87
C THR A 228 -18.27 11.66 11.53
N MET A 229 -19.05 10.59 11.30
CA MET A 229 -18.99 9.81 10.05
C MET A 229 -19.11 10.69 8.79
N GLY A 230 -20.01 11.68 8.77
CA GLY A 230 -20.13 12.61 7.64
C GLY A 230 -18.91 13.50 7.40
N GLN A 231 -18.15 13.85 8.45
CA GLN A 231 -16.86 14.55 8.28
C GLN A 231 -15.77 13.62 7.74
N TRP A 232 -15.80 12.33 8.06
CA TRP A 232 -14.95 11.34 7.39
C TRP A 232 -15.33 11.19 5.92
N ASP A 233 -16.61 10.97 5.61
CA ASP A 233 -17.06 10.72 4.25
C ASP A 233 -16.87 11.94 3.34
N LYS A 234 -17.10 13.17 3.83
CA LYS A 234 -16.74 14.41 3.12
C LYS A 234 -15.24 14.43 2.75
N VAL A 235 -14.34 14.15 3.69
CA VAL A 235 -12.89 14.22 3.42
C VAL A 235 -12.43 13.07 2.53
N LYS A 236 -12.95 11.86 2.72
CA LYS A 236 -12.75 10.72 1.81
C LYS A 236 -13.18 11.08 0.37
N ASN A 237 -14.36 11.68 0.21
CA ASN A 237 -14.85 12.14 -1.09
C ASN A 237 -14.01 13.30 -1.66
N THR A 238 -13.37 14.12 -0.81
CA THR A 238 -12.42 15.16 -1.23
C THR A 238 -11.11 14.57 -1.78
N VAL A 239 -10.59 13.49 -1.15
CA VAL A 239 -9.44 12.73 -1.68
C VAL A 239 -9.81 12.02 -2.99
N TYR A 240 -11.02 11.45 -3.09
CA TYR A 240 -11.51 10.83 -4.33
C TYR A 240 -11.69 11.84 -5.47
N LEU A 241 -12.14 13.07 -5.15
CA LEU A 241 -12.21 14.18 -6.09
C LEU A 241 -10.82 14.61 -6.61
N GLN A 242 -9.76 14.48 -5.80
CA GLN A 242 -8.38 14.67 -6.27
C GLN A 242 -7.93 13.52 -7.17
N ALA A 243 -8.17 12.27 -6.79
CA ALA A 243 -7.89 11.09 -7.64
C ALA A 243 -8.52 11.25 -9.04
N MET A 244 -9.82 11.56 -9.10
CA MET A 244 -10.56 11.81 -10.36
C MET A 244 -9.92 12.91 -11.23
N LYS A 245 -9.49 14.03 -10.63
CA LYS A 245 -8.79 15.13 -11.34
C LYS A 245 -7.42 14.72 -11.88
N ILE A 246 -6.69 13.84 -11.16
CA ILE A 246 -5.36 13.36 -11.57
C ILE A 246 -5.50 12.38 -12.74
N ALA A 247 -6.45 11.44 -12.66
CA ALA A 247 -6.73 10.46 -13.72
C ALA A 247 -7.01 11.12 -15.08
N LEU A 248 -7.98 12.05 -15.12
CA LEU A 248 -8.34 12.80 -16.34
C LEU A 248 -7.18 13.61 -16.96
N ARG A 249 -6.12 13.87 -16.19
CA ARG A 249 -4.91 14.54 -16.66
C ARG A 249 -3.85 13.58 -17.18
N ILE A 250 -3.77 12.36 -16.63
CA ILE A 250 -2.85 11.31 -17.06
C ILE A 250 -3.42 10.52 -18.26
N ARG A 251 -4.75 10.40 -18.34
CA ARG A 251 -5.56 9.78 -19.42
C ARG A 251 -5.37 8.28 -19.68
N VAL A 252 -4.23 7.69 -19.32
CA VAL A 252 -3.91 6.26 -19.61
C VAL A 252 -4.33 5.32 -18.45
N VAL A 253 -4.86 5.87 -17.34
CA VAL A 253 -5.32 5.09 -16.18
C VAL A 253 -6.84 4.95 -16.25
N SER A 254 -7.34 3.72 -16.32
CA SER A 254 -8.78 3.43 -16.45
C SER A 254 -9.56 3.74 -15.17
N LEU A 255 -10.86 3.92 -15.28
CA LEU A 255 -11.76 4.15 -14.14
C LEU A 255 -11.69 3.04 -13.09
N MET A 256 -11.54 1.78 -13.53
CA MET A 256 -11.34 0.65 -12.62
C MET A 256 -10.03 0.77 -11.85
N GLN A 257 -8.92 1.09 -12.54
CA GLN A 257 -7.62 1.33 -11.89
C GLN A 257 -7.69 2.49 -10.89
N VAL A 258 -8.39 3.59 -11.20
CA VAL A 258 -8.63 4.73 -10.29
C VAL A 258 -9.41 4.29 -9.05
N MET A 259 -10.43 3.45 -9.22
CA MET A 259 -11.25 2.93 -8.11
C MET A 259 -10.45 2.01 -7.18
N THR A 260 -9.67 1.08 -7.73
CA THR A 260 -8.80 0.17 -6.96
C THR A 260 -7.70 0.94 -6.25
N ALA A 261 -6.95 1.78 -6.97
CA ALA A 261 -5.88 2.62 -6.40
C ALA A 261 -6.37 3.51 -5.25
N PHE A 262 -7.56 4.11 -5.38
CA PHE A 262 -8.14 4.90 -4.30
C PHE A 262 -8.49 4.05 -3.08
N GLN A 263 -9.07 2.87 -3.25
CA GLN A 263 -9.39 1.97 -2.13
C GLN A 263 -8.13 1.50 -1.40
N GLU A 264 -7.12 1.05 -2.16
CA GLU A 264 -5.83 0.61 -1.63
C GLU A 264 -5.07 1.75 -0.94
N TYR A 265 -5.11 2.98 -1.49
CA TYR A 265 -4.50 4.15 -0.87
C TYR A 265 -5.16 4.51 0.47
N ILE A 266 -6.50 4.59 0.53
CA ILE A 266 -7.24 4.86 1.78
C ILE A 266 -7.00 3.74 2.81
N TRP A 267 -6.92 2.48 2.38
CA TRP A 267 -6.59 1.34 3.24
C TRP A 267 -5.14 1.44 3.76
N SER A 268 -4.17 1.74 2.89
CA SER A 268 -2.73 1.74 3.19
C SER A 268 -2.37 2.84 4.19
N MET A 269 -2.95 4.03 4.06
CA MET A 269 -2.78 5.12 5.02
C MET A 269 -3.45 4.81 6.37
N ARG A 270 -4.61 4.14 6.37
CA ARG A 270 -5.24 3.64 7.60
C ARG A 270 -4.37 2.58 8.27
N PHE A 271 -3.77 1.67 7.50
CA PHE A 271 -2.84 0.67 8.02
C PHE A 271 -1.63 1.33 8.70
N ASP A 272 -0.99 2.32 8.05
CA ASP A 272 0.13 3.06 8.65
C ASP A 272 -0.28 3.81 9.93
N CYS A 273 -1.46 4.45 9.91
CA CYS A 273 -1.99 5.18 11.05
C CYS A 273 -2.35 4.26 12.22
N CYS A 274 -2.88 3.06 11.96
CA CYS A 274 -3.23 2.10 12.99
C CYS A 274 -2.01 1.34 13.55
N ASN A 275 -1.13 0.85 12.68
CA ASN A 275 -0.11 -0.16 13.03
C ASN A 275 1.31 0.39 13.22
N TYR A 276 1.67 1.51 12.58
CA TYR A 276 3.06 2.01 12.57
C TYR A 276 3.24 3.36 13.27
N LYS A 277 2.30 4.30 13.08
CA LYS A 277 2.37 5.66 13.61
C LYS A 277 2.57 5.66 15.13
N ASP A 278 3.63 6.33 15.59
CA ASP A 278 4.04 6.53 16.98
C ASP A 278 4.44 5.26 17.77
N PHE A 279 4.24 4.05 17.24
CA PHE A 279 4.70 2.81 17.89
C PHE A 279 6.23 2.75 17.99
N ASP A 280 6.99 3.26 17.01
CA ASP A 280 8.45 3.35 17.11
C ASP A 280 8.89 4.21 18.31
N GLY A 281 8.11 5.25 18.62
CA GLY A 281 8.28 6.08 19.81
C GLY A 281 7.99 5.31 21.10
N VAL A 282 6.84 4.63 21.17
CA VAL A 282 6.44 3.81 22.33
C VAL A 282 7.48 2.74 22.64
N TYR A 283 7.81 1.88 21.66
CA TYR A 283 8.75 0.78 21.87
C TYR A 283 10.17 1.29 22.18
N PHE A 284 10.60 2.43 21.64
CA PHE A 284 11.87 3.07 22.01
C PHE A 284 11.88 3.57 23.46
N GLU A 285 10.82 4.26 23.92
CA GLU A 285 10.76 4.80 25.28
C GLU A 285 10.55 3.72 26.34
N VAL A 286 9.90 2.59 25.99
CA VAL A 286 9.87 1.36 26.79
C VAL A 286 11.25 0.70 26.83
N TRP A 287 11.89 0.45 25.67
CA TRP A 287 13.25 -0.11 25.61
C TRP A 287 14.24 0.71 26.45
N LYS A 288 14.18 2.04 26.36
CA LYS A 288 15.04 2.95 27.11
C LYS A 288 14.87 2.82 28.63
N ARG A 289 13.66 2.56 29.12
CA ARG A 289 13.37 2.31 30.55
C ARG A 289 13.76 0.87 30.95
N VAL A 290 13.34 -0.13 30.20
CA VAL A 290 13.58 -1.55 30.50
C VAL A 290 15.07 -1.90 30.38
N ALA A 291 15.69 -1.66 29.21
CA ALA A 291 17.08 -2.04 28.96
C ALA A 291 18.08 -1.22 29.77
N LYS A 292 17.96 0.11 29.82
CA LYS A 292 18.98 0.98 30.44
C LYS A 292 18.70 1.39 31.89
N GLN A 293 17.43 1.51 32.28
CA GLN A 293 17.05 1.88 33.66
C GLN A 293 16.69 0.66 34.52
N LYS A 294 16.66 -0.55 33.92
CA LYS A 294 16.31 -1.83 34.57
C LYS A 294 14.91 -1.82 35.18
N MET A 295 13.98 -1.14 34.53
CA MET A 295 12.57 -1.07 34.90
C MET A 295 11.80 -2.29 34.36
N GLU A 296 10.75 -2.72 35.06
CA GLU A 296 9.83 -3.73 34.51
C GLU A 296 9.00 -3.16 33.36
N PHE A 297 8.65 -4.02 32.37
CA PHE A 297 7.90 -3.60 31.17
C PHE A 297 6.59 -2.89 31.52
N THR A 298 5.83 -3.44 32.47
CA THR A 298 4.53 -2.90 32.91
C THR A 298 4.67 -1.55 33.61
N ASP A 299 5.76 -1.33 34.36
CA ASP A 299 6.02 -0.05 35.04
C ASP A 299 6.42 1.02 34.02
N ALA A 300 7.27 0.68 33.05
CA ALA A 300 7.65 1.57 31.95
C ALA A 300 6.42 1.97 31.11
N LEU A 301 5.59 1.00 30.73
CA LEU A 301 4.36 1.26 29.97
C LEU A 301 3.36 2.11 30.79
N SER A 302 3.33 1.92 32.12
CA SER A 302 2.53 2.74 33.04
C SER A 302 3.07 4.17 33.21
N GLU A 303 4.37 4.42 33.04
CA GLU A 303 4.92 5.78 32.96
C GLU A 303 4.47 6.48 31.69
N LEU A 304 4.64 5.86 30.52
CA LEU A 304 4.23 6.42 29.22
C LEU A 304 2.75 6.85 29.22
N TYR A 305 1.87 6.04 29.83
CA TYR A 305 0.44 6.36 29.97
C TYR A 305 0.15 7.51 30.95
N ARG A 306 0.92 7.63 32.06
CA ARG A 306 0.76 8.72 33.03
C ARG A 306 1.32 10.05 32.53
N GLU A 307 2.35 9.99 31.69
CA GLU A 307 3.02 11.15 31.08
C GLU A 307 2.36 11.61 29.77
N ASP A 308 1.32 10.89 29.29
CA ASP A 308 0.60 11.13 28.03
C ASP A 308 1.55 11.27 26.81
N MET A 309 2.62 10.46 26.80
CA MET A 309 3.70 10.61 25.81
C MET A 309 3.27 10.31 24.37
N PHE A 310 2.25 9.46 24.21
CA PHE A 310 1.79 8.97 22.91
C PHE A 310 0.25 8.89 22.88
N PRO A 311 -0.47 10.02 22.75
CA PRO A 311 -1.94 10.06 22.89
C PRO A 311 -2.68 9.10 21.95
N LEU A 312 -2.20 8.94 20.72
CA LEU A 312 -2.70 7.98 19.72
C LEU A 312 -2.64 6.52 20.20
N ARG A 313 -1.69 6.19 21.07
CA ARG A 313 -1.40 4.84 21.56
C ARG A 313 -1.98 4.58 22.95
N ASN A 314 -2.63 5.56 23.57
CA ASN A 314 -3.22 5.41 24.90
C ASN A 314 -4.32 4.35 24.97
N VAL A 315 -4.97 3.99 23.85
CA VAL A 315 -5.92 2.86 23.81
C VAL A 315 -5.17 1.53 23.90
N ASP A 316 -4.19 1.32 23.01
CA ASP A 316 -3.34 0.11 22.96
C ASP A 316 -2.66 -0.15 24.31
N ILE A 317 -1.99 0.90 24.84
CA ILE A 317 -1.29 0.89 26.12
C ILE A 317 -2.22 0.51 27.29
N LYS A 318 -3.42 1.08 27.31
CA LYS A 318 -4.40 0.90 28.40
C LYS A 318 -4.99 -0.49 28.41
N ASP A 319 -5.22 -1.11 27.26
CA ASP A 319 -5.77 -2.46 27.19
C ASP A 319 -4.71 -3.55 27.44
N GLU A 320 -3.44 -3.29 27.12
CA GLU A 320 -2.28 -4.06 27.61
C GLU A 320 -2.18 -3.99 29.15
N LEU A 321 -2.20 -2.79 29.73
CA LEU A 321 -2.13 -2.58 31.20
C LEU A 321 -3.33 -3.18 31.95
N ARG A 322 -4.46 -3.39 31.27
CA ARG A 322 -5.64 -4.10 31.79
C ARG A 322 -5.52 -5.63 31.71
N SER A 323 -4.47 -6.16 31.08
CA SER A 323 -4.32 -7.58 30.74
C SER A 323 -5.48 -8.11 29.89
N THR A 324 -6.04 -7.27 29.01
CA THR A 324 -7.19 -7.63 28.16
C THR A 324 -6.70 -8.52 27.02
N ARG A 325 -6.64 -9.83 27.24
CA ARG A 325 -6.05 -10.77 26.27
C ARG A 325 -6.90 -10.87 24.99
N GLY A 326 -6.53 -10.08 23.99
CA GLY A 326 -7.20 -10.00 22.69
C GLY A 326 -6.91 -11.20 21.78
N ARG A 327 -7.33 -11.10 20.50
CA ARG A 327 -7.02 -12.09 19.46
C ARG A 327 -5.61 -11.96 18.86
N PHE A 328 -4.92 -10.88 19.19
CA PHE A 328 -3.61 -10.51 18.63
C PHE A 328 -2.53 -10.63 19.71
N ARG A 329 -1.25 -10.63 19.31
CA ARG A 329 -0.13 -10.60 20.27
C ARG A 329 -0.22 -9.36 21.15
N SER A 330 0.11 -9.51 22.43
CA SER A 330 0.20 -8.39 23.37
C SER A 330 1.38 -7.47 23.02
N MET A 331 1.36 -6.22 23.48
CA MET A 331 2.50 -5.30 23.31
C MET A 331 3.77 -5.85 23.96
N LYS A 332 3.64 -6.54 25.11
CA LYS A 332 4.74 -7.29 25.72
C LYS A 332 5.22 -8.45 24.86
N GLU A 333 4.32 -9.26 24.30
CA GLU A 333 4.70 -10.38 23.43
C GLU A 333 5.47 -9.91 22.18
N ASN A 334 5.13 -8.73 21.64
CA ASN A 334 5.88 -8.08 20.56
C ASN A 334 7.22 -7.50 21.04
N TYR A 335 7.26 -6.82 22.19
CA TYR A 335 8.49 -6.29 22.78
C TYR A 335 9.50 -7.40 23.06
N ASP A 336 9.07 -8.48 23.71
CA ASP A 336 9.92 -9.61 24.10
C ASP A 336 10.51 -10.34 22.87
N LEU A 337 9.78 -10.34 21.73
CA LEU A 337 10.18 -11.04 20.51
C LEU A 337 11.15 -10.21 19.64
N TYR A 338 10.90 -8.91 19.46
CA TYR A 338 11.64 -8.10 18.47
C TYR A 338 12.47 -6.94 19.05
N VAL A 339 12.22 -6.51 20.30
CA VAL A 339 12.84 -5.28 20.88
C VAL A 339 13.75 -5.59 22.07
N ALA A 340 13.39 -6.59 22.89
CA ALA A 340 14.14 -6.99 24.07
C ALA A 340 15.55 -7.56 23.76
N CYS A 341 15.82 -7.93 22.51
CA CYS A 341 17.11 -8.38 22.02
C CYS A 341 18.11 -7.24 21.73
N ILE A 342 17.65 -5.98 21.69
CA ILE A 342 18.50 -4.81 21.42
C ILE A 342 19.28 -4.45 22.70
N ASP A 343 20.59 -4.70 22.68
CA ASP A 343 21.48 -4.51 23.83
C ASP A 343 21.51 -3.06 24.35
N GLU A 344 21.65 -2.90 25.67
CA GLU A 344 21.60 -1.58 26.33
C GLU A 344 22.74 -0.62 25.94
N THR A 345 23.85 -1.15 25.41
CA THR A 345 24.99 -0.38 24.93
C THR A 345 24.77 0.23 23.54
N VAL A 346 23.73 -0.18 22.81
CA VAL A 346 23.41 0.32 21.47
C VAL A 346 23.12 1.84 21.52
N PRO A 347 23.74 2.66 20.66
CA PRO A 347 23.45 4.09 20.57
C PRO A 347 21.97 4.36 20.28
N GLU A 348 21.38 5.38 20.92
CA GLU A 348 19.92 5.61 20.83
C GLU A 348 19.41 5.94 19.42
N LYS A 349 20.28 6.47 18.55
CA LYS A 349 19.95 6.66 17.13
C LYS A 349 19.83 5.34 16.36
N GLU A 350 20.67 4.36 16.72
CA GLU A 350 20.74 3.04 16.09
C GLU A 350 19.62 2.13 16.61
N ALA A 351 19.43 2.09 17.94
CA ALA A 351 18.29 1.41 18.56
C ALA A 351 16.95 1.93 18.02
N ARG A 352 16.79 3.24 17.78
CA ARG A 352 15.59 3.80 17.16
C ARG A 352 15.37 3.31 15.72
N GLN A 353 16.43 3.04 14.96
CA GLN A 353 16.27 2.47 13.61
C GLN A 353 15.90 0.99 13.68
N LEU A 354 16.63 0.20 14.48
CA LEU A 354 16.32 -1.22 14.72
C LEU A 354 14.88 -1.42 15.21
N ILE A 355 14.38 -0.54 16.08
CA ILE A 355 12.99 -0.57 16.55
C ILE A 355 12.00 -0.25 15.43
N LYS A 356 12.28 0.73 14.55
CA LYS A 356 11.43 1.01 13.38
C LYS A 356 11.33 -0.18 12.43
N ASP A 357 12.48 -0.79 12.15
CA ASP A 357 12.56 -1.95 11.26
C ASP A 357 11.80 -3.14 11.88
N ALA A 358 11.93 -3.32 13.21
CA ALA A 358 11.15 -4.28 13.99
C ALA A 358 9.63 -4.01 13.97
N ILE A 359 9.15 -2.76 13.95
CA ILE A 359 7.69 -2.48 13.85
C ILE A 359 7.15 -2.98 12.50
N ILE A 360 7.94 -2.86 11.43
CA ILE A 360 7.58 -3.35 10.09
C ILE A 360 7.58 -4.90 10.09
N GLU A 361 8.52 -5.54 10.79
CA GLU A 361 8.58 -7.00 10.93
C GLU A 361 7.44 -7.58 11.82
N MET A 362 7.03 -6.86 12.87
CA MET A 362 5.91 -7.24 13.75
C MET A 362 4.59 -7.37 12.96
N ILE A 363 4.32 -6.41 12.07
CA ILE A 363 3.09 -6.34 11.27
C ILE A 363 3.45 -5.91 9.84
N PRO A 364 3.91 -6.82 8.97
CA PRO A 364 4.21 -6.49 7.58
C PRO A 364 2.95 -5.98 6.86
N LYS A 365 3.07 -4.89 6.09
CA LYS A 365 1.96 -4.38 5.28
C LYS A 365 1.79 -5.25 4.03
N PRO A 366 0.58 -5.79 3.76
CA PRO A 366 0.23 -6.34 2.45
C PRO A 366 0.60 -5.42 1.28
N GLN A 367 1.15 -6.01 0.23
CA GLN A 367 1.56 -5.35 -1.00
C GLN A 367 0.33 -4.99 -1.85
N THR A 368 0.32 -3.78 -2.38
CA THR A 368 -0.75 -3.20 -3.20
C THR A 368 -0.47 -3.40 -4.70
N TYR A 369 -1.41 -3.04 -5.59
CA TYR A 369 -1.12 -3.08 -7.03
C TYR A 369 -0.02 -2.10 -7.43
N LEU A 370 0.17 -1.02 -6.67
CA LEU A 370 1.30 -0.09 -6.81
C LEU A 370 2.65 -0.80 -6.60
N ASP A 371 2.71 -1.73 -5.67
CA ASP A 371 3.94 -2.49 -5.39
C ASP A 371 4.17 -3.56 -6.47
N TYR A 372 3.10 -4.25 -6.91
CA TYR A 372 3.14 -5.16 -8.05
C TYR A 372 3.65 -4.47 -9.32
N ALA A 373 3.04 -3.35 -9.72
CA ALA A 373 3.40 -2.59 -10.91
C ALA A 373 4.85 -2.07 -10.84
N ARG A 374 5.29 -1.53 -9.69
CA ARG A 374 6.69 -1.10 -9.50
C ARG A 374 7.68 -2.25 -9.63
N ASN A 375 7.39 -3.40 -9.02
CA ASN A 375 8.24 -4.58 -9.10
C ASN A 375 8.31 -5.11 -10.55
N LYS A 376 7.16 -5.20 -11.24
CA LYS A 376 7.06 -5.66 -12.63
C LYS A 376 7.81 -4.74 -13.60
N ILE A 377 7.65 -3.42 -13.48
CA ILE A 377 8.43 -2.43 -14.25
C ILE A 377 9.93 -2.63 -14.00
N LYS A 378 10.37 -2.67 -12.73
CA LYS A 378 11.78 -2.83 -12.37
C LYS A 378 12.38 -4.11 -12.97
N ILE A 379 11.67 -5.24 -12.86
CA ILE A 379 12.10 -6.52 -13.42
C ILE A 379 12.23 -6.43 -14.95
N ALA A 380 11.23 -5.86 -15.63
CA ALA A 380 11.25 -5.67 -17.07
C ALA A 380 12.40 -4.74 -17.52
N GLU A 381 12.72 -3.70 -16.74
CA GLU A 381 13.87 -2.84 -16.98
C GLU A 381 15.22 -3.55 -16.73
N ASP A 382 15.33 -4.37 -15.68
CA ASP A 382 16.57 -5.06 -15.30
C ASP A 382 16.90 -6.22 -16.25
N ILE A 383 15.91 -6.91 -16.81
CA ILE A 383 16.12 -7.95 -17.85
C ILE A 383 16.25 -7.40 -19.28
N GLY A 384 16.10 -6.09 -19.47
CA GLY A 384 16.18 -5.44 -20.78
C GLY A 384 14.97 -5.70 -21.69
N LEU A 385 13.82 -6.09 -21.13
CA LEU A 385 12.55 -6.24 -21.84
C LEU A 385 11.98 -4.87 -22.25
N ILE A 386 12.17 -3.85 -21.40
CA ILE A 386 11.91 -2.44 -21.71
C ILE A 386 13.20 -1.63 -21.61
N THR A 387 13.36 -0.63 -22.47
CA THR A 387 14.55 0.23 -22.44
C THR A 387 14.46 1.22 -21.29
N LYS A 388 15.31 1.07 -20.26
CA LYS A 388 15.51 2.08 -19.20
C LYS A 388 15.62 3.46 -19.83
N SER A 389 14.69 4.36 -19.50
CA SER A 389 14.66 5.67 -20.14
C SER A 389 15.95 6.41 -19.84
N ARG A 390 16.75 6.67 -20.88
CA ARG A 390 18.05 7.32 -20.75
C ARG A 390 17.77 8.79 -20.40
N GLY A 391 17.77 9.09 -19.10
CA GLY A 391 17.58 10.44 -18.58
C GLY A 391 18.51 11.42 -19.31
N PRO A 392 18.06 12.67 -19.55
CA PRO A 392 18.75 13.58 -20.45
C PRO A 392 20.21 13.76 -20.02
N GLU A 393 21.14 13.35 -20.89
CA GLU A 393 22.57 13.52 -20.61
C GLU A 393 22.86 14.98 -20.26
N PRO A 394 23.64 15.24 -19.20
CA PRO A 394 23.91 16.60 -18.76
C PRO A 394 24.65 17.35 -19.87
N ARG A 395 23.99 18.36 -20.44
CA ARG A 395 24.60 19.23 -21.45
C ARG A 395 25.80 19.95 -20.83
N THR A 396 26.99 19.56 -21.28
CA THR A 396 28.27 20.26 -21.06
C THR A 396 28.42 21.49 -21.93
#